data_AF-A0A5C5XKQ2-F1
#
_entry.id   AF-A0A5C5XKQ2-F1
#
_cell.length_a   1.000
_cell.length_b   1.000
_cell.length_c   1.000
_cell.angle_alpha   90.00
_cell.angle_beta   90.00
_cell.angle_gamma   90.00
#
_symmetry.space_group_name_H-M   'P 1'
#
loop_
_entity.id
_entity.type
_entity.pdbx_description
1 polymer ?
#
loop_
_entity_poly.entity_id
_entity_poly.type
_entity_poly.pdbx_seq_one_letter_code
_entity_poly.pdbx_strand_id
1 'polypeptide(L)'
;MNTEQPQVPDDFQQAWQAQSSKTRLTIDADLLIREFLRNQSGFQNTIFWRDFREVAIALIMIPVWIYLGIANALPWTWYLTIPVLIWIAGFMIVYRMRYMQKPSEIDEPLIKCVQRSLIEQENQIWLLRNLVWWYLLPPTLSIMAFFAQVIFTPDIPLVDAGGWSDFLARLIVFLSMSLLVIVIYYFVYLINQQAVKTQLEPRRLELLELLKSLEDESNGGINGEYPLLTGPNSFTVSPRRSFASYLLAAIITLLGMSGILYVAYHLDDMILHEINEEYPKLSPFAAVRWEEDQPEVKVDKEWYRLISINDIPSEEIVTYSQETFGDLWQKRFEEDLVELLTRMGHEPGNNVTLVVESPRTSEKQVLKDVLMTRENRRAIRNTAQAQEQKLP
;
A
#
# COMPACT_ATOMS: atom_id res chain seq x y z
N MET A 1 -97.36 12.05 -27.62
CA MET A 1 -96.25 11.36 -26.92
C MET A 1 -94.96 11.94 -27.45
N ASN A 2 -93.99 12.13 -26.56
CA ASN A 2 -92.63 12.66 -26.73
C ASN A 2 -92.46 14.19 -26.77
N THR A 3 -92.37 14.75 -25.56
CA THR A 3 -91.60 15.96 -25.24
C THR A 3 -90.12 15.58 -25.09
N GLU A 4 -89.28 15.98 -26.04
CA GLU A 4 -87.82 15.96 -25.88
C GLU A 4 -87.41 17.17 -25.02
N GLN A 5 -86.79 16.91 -23.86
CA GLN A 5 -86.16 17.94 -23.04
C GLN A 5 -84.78 18.29 -23.63
N PRO A 6 -84.37 19.57 -23.69
CA PRO A 6 -83.03 19.94 -24.09
C PRO A 6 -82.06 19.56 -22.96
N GLN A 7 -81.20 18.57 -23.20
CA GLN A 7 -80.07 18.27 -22.31
C GLN A 7 -79.13 19.49 -22.28
N VAL A 8 -78.88 20.00 -21.08
CA VAL A 8 -78.03 21.16 -20.82
C VAL A 8 -76.58 20.81 -21.17
N PRO A 9 -75.89 21.57 -22.05
CA PRO A 9 -74.51 21.28 -22.49
C PRO A 9 -73.46 21.26 -21.38
N ASP A 10 -73.79 21.81 -20.20
CA ASP A 10 -72.87 22.08 -19.10
C ASP A 10 -72.51 20.81 -18.29
N ASP A 11 -73.46 19.87 -18.13
CA ASP A 11 -73.24 18.61 -17.39
C ASP A 11 -72.23 17.71 -18.11
N PHE A 12 -72.25 17.69 -19.45
CA PHE A 12 -71.28 16.93 -20.24
C PHE A 12 -69.89 17.58 -20.23
N GLN A 13 -69.81 18.92 -20.19
CA GLN A 13 -68.53 19.61 -20.03
C GLN A 13 -67.93 19.37 -18.65
N GLN A 14 -68.73 19.41 -17.58
CA GLN A 14 -68.26 19.10 -16.22
C GLN A 14 -67.82 17.65 -16.08
N ALA A 15 -68.58 16.69 -16.60
CA ALA A 15 -68.19 15.27 -16.59
C ALA A 15 -66.91 15.02 -17.41
N TRP A 16 -66.74 15.71 -18.55
CA TRP A 16 -65.55 15.59 -19.37
C TRP A 16 -64.32 16.24 -18.70
N GLN A 17 -64.49 17.37 -18.01
CA GLN A 17 -63.42 17.98 -17.21
C GLN A 17 -63.04 17.14 -15.99
N ALA A 18 -64.02 16.55 -15.30
CA ALA A 18 -63.77 15.65 -14.18
C ALA A 18 -63.09 14.34 -14.61
N GLN A 19 -63.45 13.81 -15.78
CA GLN A 19 -62.84 12.59 -16.30
C GLN A 19 -61.45 12.85 -16.88
N SER A 20 -61.23 13.99 -17.55
CA SER A 20 -59.90 14.37 -18.04
C SER A 20 -58.95 14.73 -16.90
N SER A 21 -59.41 15.41 -15.84
CA SER A 21 -58.59 15.68 -14.64
C SER A 21 -58.24 14.40 -13.91
N LYS A 22 -59.20 13.49 -13.69
CA LYS A 22 -58.95 12.19 -13.06
C LYS A 22 -58.01 11.31 -13.89
N THR A 23 -58.20 11.24 -15.20
CA THR A 23 -57.35 10.44 -16.10
C THR A 23 -55.94 11.02 -16.18
N ARG A 24 -55.81 12.36 -16.21
CA ARG A 24 -54.52 13.06 -16.17
C ARG A 24 -53.79 12.82 -14.84
N LEU A 25 -54.48 12.91 -13.70
CA LEU A 25 -53.96 12.59 -12.37
C LEU A 25 -53.44 11.14 -12.27
N THR A 26 -54.21 10.16 -12.79
CA THR A 26 -53.77 8.76 -12.77
C THR A 26 -52.56 8.51 -13.68
N ILE A 27 -52.51 9.15 -14.86
CA ILE A 27 -51.39 9.00 -15.80
C ILE A 27 -50.11 9.65 -15.24
N ASP A 28 -50.22 10.85 -14.64
CA ASP A 28 -49.08 11.54 -14.04
C ASP A 28 -48.56 10.79 -12.79
N ALA A 29 -49.44 10.23 -11.96
CA ALA A 29 -49.06 9.42 -10.80
C ALA A 29 -48.35 8.10 -11.19
N ASP A 30 -48.89 7.35 -12.14
CA ASP A 30 -48.28 6.10 -12.63
C ASP A 30 -46.92 6.37 -13.30
N LEU A 31 -46.81 7.48 -14.04
CA LEU A 31 -45.56 7.92 -14.65
C LEU A 31 -44.52 8.30 -13.57
N LEU A 32 -44.91 9.06 -12.55
CA LEU A 32 -44.04 9.42 -11.42
C LEU A 32 -43.54 8.19 -10.66
N ILE A 33 -44.41 7.22 -10.38
CA ILE A 33 -44.03 5.94 -9.74
C ILE A 33 -43.00 5.21 -10.60
N ARG A 34 -43.24 5.11 -11.91
CA ARG A 34 -42.34 4.38 -12.83
C ARG A 34 -40.98 5.06 -12.96
N GLU A 35 -40.96 6.39 -13.07
CA GLU A 35 -39.75 7.21 -13.15
C GLU A 35 -38.93 7.09 -11.85
N PHE A 36 -39.61 7.17 -10.71
CA PHE A 36 -39.03 7.02 -9.38
C PHE A 36 -38.41 5.63 -9.18
N LEU A 37 -39.15 4.55 -9.45
CA LEU A 37 -38.65 3.18 -9.33
C LEU A 37 -37.46 2.92 -10.26
N ARG A 38 -37.50 3.46 -11.49
CA ARG A 38 -36.38 3.38 -12.43
C ARG A 38 -35.13 4.08 -11.88
N ASN A 39 -35.26 5.31 -11.38
CA ASN A 39 -34.15 6.07 -10.83
C ASN A 39 -33.57 5.42 -9.55
N GLN A 40 -34.45 4.89 -8.68
CA GLN A 40 -34.06 4.18 -7.47
C GLN A 40 -33.29 2.89 -7.79
N SER A 41 -33.77 2.08 -8.74
CA SER A 41 -33.12 0.82 -9.14
C SER A 41 -31.72 1.03 -9.72
N GLY A 42 -31.51 2.05 -10.56
CA GLY A 42 -30.20 2.38 -11.13
C GLY A 42 -29.18 2.84 -10.06
N PHE A 43 -29.65 3.61 -9.09
CA PHE A 43 -28.82 4.06 -7.97
C PHE A 43 -28.44 2.90 -7.03
N GLN A 44 -29.42 2.07 -6.65
CA GLN A 44 -29.20 0.91 -5.80
C GLN A 44 -28.22 -0.08 -6.44
N ASN A 45 -28.34 -0.33 -7.75
CA ASN A 45 -27.44 -1.22 -8.47
C ASN A 45 -25.98 -0.68 -8.46
N THR A 46 -25.79 0.62 -8.66
CA THR A 46 -24.45 1.23 -8.65
C THR A 46 -23.76 1.08 -7.28
N ILE A 47 -24.52 1.31 -6.21
CA ILE A 47 -24.02 1.21 -4.84
C ILE A 47 -23.77 -0.24 -4.43
N PHE A 48 -24.68 -1.15 -4.80
CA PHE A 48 -24.48 -2.58 -4.56
C PHE A 48 -23.20 -3.09 -5.20
N TRP A 49 -22.96 -2.75 -6.48
CA TRP A 49 -21.74 -3.16 -7.18
C TRP A 49 -20.47 -2.57 -6.60
N ARG A 50 -20.50 -1.33 -6.11
CA ARG A 50 -19.37 -0.72 -5.41
C ARG A 50 -19.03 -1.51 -4.14
N ASP A 51 -20.02 -1.70 -3.27
CA ASP A 51 -19.84 -2.35 -1.98
C ASP A 51 -19.45 -3.82 -2.13
N PHE A 52 -20.05 -4.54 -3.10
CA PHE A 52 -19.69 -5.91 -3.43
C PHE A 52 -18.21 -6.02 -3.83
N ARG A 53 -17.73 -5.10 -4.67
CA ARG A 53 -16.33 -5.08 -5.09
C ARG A 53 -15.40 -4.79 -3.91
N GLU A 54 -15.76 -3.88 -3.00
CA GLU A 54 -14.95 -3.59 -1.80
C GLU A 54 -14.82 -4.81 -0.89
N VAL A 55 -15.93 -5.52 -0.63
CA VAL A 55 -15.94 -6.75 0.17
C VAL A 55 -15.14 -7.86 -0.54
N ALA A 56 -15.33 -8.05 -1.85
CA ALA A 56 -14.61 -9.06 -2.61
C ALA A 56 -13.09 -8.79 -2.62
N ILE A 57 -12.68 -7.54 -2.79
CA ILE A 57 -11.26 -7.15 -2.70
C ILE A 57 -10.73 -7.45 -1.30
N ALA A 58 -11.44 -7.07 -0.22
CA ALA A 58 -10.99 -7.34 1.14
C ALA A 58 -10.77 -8.85 1.39
N LEU A 59 -11.67 -9.70 0.90
CA LEU A 59 -11.56 -11.16 1.04
C LEU A 59 -10.40 -11.76 0.23
N ILE A 60 -10.18 -11.28 -1.00
CA ILE A 60 -9.07 -11.71 -1.85
C ILE A 60 -7.72 -11.24 -1.29
N MET A 61 -7.69 -10.05 -0.66
CA MET A 61 -6.46 -9.49 -0.09
C MET A 61 -5.96 -10.29 1.11
N ILE A 62 -6.82 -10.97 1.87
CA ILE A 62 -6.40 -11.77 3.03
C ILE A 62 -5.37 -12.86 2.69
N PRO A 63 -5.64 -13.81 1.76
CA PRO A 63 -4.65 -14.84 1.42
C PRO A 63 -3.40 -14.25 0.77
N VAL A 64 -3.53 -13.16 0.01
CA VAL A 64 -2.37 -12.44 -0.57
C VAL A 64 -1.49 -11.86 0.54
N TRP A 65 -2.08 -11.23 1.56
CA TRP A 65 -1.34 -10.65 2.69
C TRP A 65 -0.62 -11.71 3.52
N ILE A 66 -1.26 -12.86 3.73
CA ILE A 66 -0.66 -14.02 4.41
C ILE A 66 0.53 -14.54 3.61
N TYR A 67 0.34 -14.76 2.30
CA TYR A 67 1.42 -15.23 1.42
C TYR A 67 2.60 -14.26 1.43
N LEU A 68 2.36 -12.96 1.26
CA LEU A 68 3.41 -11.94 1.28
C LEU A 68 4.13 -11.87 2.63
N GLY A 69 3.39 -12.00 3.73
CA GLY A 69 3.96 -12.01 5.08
C GLY A 69 4.91 -13.19 5.30
N ILE A 70 4.51 -14.39 4.87
CA ILE A 70 5.33 -15.60 5.02
C ILE A 70 6.52 -15.57 4.04
N ALA A 71 6.29 -15.24 2.78
CA ALA A 71 7.30 -15.27 1.73
C ALA A 71 8.46 -14.29 1.98
N ASN A 72 8.19 -13.16 2.63
CA ASN A 72 9.19 -12.13 2.93
C ASN A 72 9.56 -12.08 4.43
N ALA A 73 9.19 -13.09 5.22
CA ALA A 73 9.45 -13.15 6.67
C ALA A 73 9.10 -11.86 7.43
N LEU A 74 7.97 -11.23 7.08
CA LEU A 74 7.60 -9.92 7.62
C LEU A 74 7.25 -9.99 9.12
N PRO A 75 7.47 -8.89 9.87
CA PRO A 75 7.16 -8.83 11.28
C PRO A 75 5.68 -9.10 11.56
N TRP A 76 5.38 -9.55 12.78
CA TRP A 76 4.02 -9.89 13.20
C TRP A 76 3.02 -8.73 13.03
N THR A 77 3.47 -7.47 13.10
CA THR A 77 2.64 -6.28 12.88
C THR A 77 2.05 -6.20 11.48
N TRP A 78 2.67 -6.83 10.47
CA TRP A 78 2.10 -6.96 9.11
C TRP A 78 0.73 -7.65 9.14
N TYR A 79 0.57 -8.66 9.98
CA TYR A 79 -0.64 -9.46 10.09
C TYR A 79 -1.78 -8.73 10.80
N LEU A 80 -1.54 -7.56 11.42
CA LEU A 80 -2.60 -6.70 11.96
C LEU A 80 -3.55 -6.17 10.88
N THR A 81 -3.14 -6.19 9.61
CA THR A 81 -4.03 -5.80 8.50
C THR A 81 -5.13 -6.84 8.26
N ILE A 82 -4.91 -8.11 8.61
CA ILE A 82 -5.91 -9.19 8.43
C ILE A 82 -7.18 -8.94 9.24
N PRO A 83 -7.15 -8.72 10.57
CA PRO A 83 -8.36 -8.40 11.33
C PRO A 83 -9.01 -7.10 10.86
N VAL A 84 -8.24 -6.15 10.32
CA VAL A 84 -8.79 -4.92 9.71
C VAL A 84 -9.58 -5.23 8.43
N LEU A 85 -9.07 -6.09 7.54
CA LEU A 85 -9.81 -6.51 6.34
C LEU A 85 -11.08 -7.28 6.71
N ILE A 86 -11.00 -8.16 7.71
CA ILE A 86 -12.16 -8.88 8.24
C ILE A 86 -13.17 -7.90 8.85
N TRP A 87 -12.71 -6.89 9.60
CA TRP A 87 -13.56 -5.84 10.16
C TRP A 87 -14.29 -5.06 9.07
N ILE A 88 -13.60 -4.62 8.02
CA ILE A 88 -14.21 -3.86 6.91
C ILE A 88 -15.27 -4.71 6.21
N ALA A 89 -14.93 -5.96 5.85
CA ALA A 89 -15.86 -6.87 5.20
C ALA A 89 -17.07 -7.18 6.10
N GLY A 90 -16.82 -7.51 7.37
CA GLY A 90 -17.85 -7.82 8.35
C GLY A 90 -18.77 -6.62 8.64
N PHE A 91 -18.19 -5.43 8.83
CA PHE A 91 -18.95 -4.19 9.04
C PHE A 91 -19.87 -3.92 7.84
N MET A 92 -19.37 -4.04 6.61
CA MET A 92 -20.16 -3.83 5.40
C MET A 92 -21.27 -4.86 5.24
N ILE A 93 -20.98 -6.15 5.49
CA ILE A 93 -22.00 -7.22 5.44
C ILE A 93 -23.07 -7.00 6.50
N VAL A 94 -22.69 -6.75 7.75
CA VAL A 94 -23.64 -6.52 8.85
C VAL A 94 -24.47 -5.27 8.62
N TYR A 95 -23.84 -4.18 8.16
CA TYR A 95 -24.54 -2.96 7.79
C TYR A 95 -25.55 -3.25 6.69
N ARG A 96 -25.13 -3.93 5.61
CA ARG A 96 -26.04 -4.31 4.52
C ARG A 96 -27.16 -5.20 5.03
N MET A 97 -26.90 -6.24 5.80
CA MET A 97 -27.95 -7.11 6.35
C MET A 97 -28.95 -6.34 7.24
N ARG A 98 -28.48 -5.39 8.05
CA ARG A 98 -29.32 -4.59 8.94
C ARG A 98 -30.20 -3.60 8.18
N TYR A 99 -29.71 -3.06 7.07
CA TYR A 99 -30.40 -2.03 6.28
C TYR A 99 -30.91 -2.54 4.92
N MET A 100 -30.81 -3.85 4.65
CA MET A 100 -31.34 -4.51 3.45
C MET A 100 -32.86 -4.59 3.58
N GLN A 101 -33.55 -3.79 2.77
CA GLN A 101 -35.00 -3.72 2.80
C GLN A 101 -35.62 -4.74 1.85
N LYS A 102 -36.80 -5.25 2.22
CA LYS A 102 -37.58 -6.17 1.37
C LYS A 102 -38.01 -5.45 0.08
N PRO A 103 -38.05 -6.14 -1.07
CA PRO A 103 -38.57 -5.58 -2.31
C PRO A 103 -39.96 -4.98 -2.08
N SER A 104 -40.25 -3.81 -2.67
CA SER A 104 -41.60 -3.24 -2.60
C SER A 104 -42.57 -4.20 -3.29
N GLU A 105 -43.63 -4.59 -2.58
CA GLU A 105 -44.78 -5.22 -3.22
C GLU A 105 -45.47 -4.20 -4.11
N ILE A 106 -45.97 -4.64 -5.26
CA ILE A 106 -46.49 -3.79 -6.35
C ILE A 106 -47.67 -2.90 -5.90
N ASP A 107 -48.30 -3.20 -4.76
CA ASP A 107 -49.44 -2.49 -4.18
C ASP A 107 -49.08 -1.55 -3.01
N GLU A 108 -47.80 -1.29 -2.74
CA GLU A 108 -47.38 -0.44 -1.62
C GLU A 108 -47.59 1.07 -1.91
N PRO A 109 -48.20 1.86 -1.01
CA PRO A 109 -48.46 3.28 -1.26
C PRO A 109 -47.18 4.10 -1.46
N LEU A 110 -47.20 5.02 -2.43
CA LEU A 110 -46.04 5.82 -2.86
C LEU A 110 -45.36 6.56 -1.69
N ILE A 111 -46.14 7.13 -0.76
CA ILE A 111 -45.62 7.80 0.45
C ILE A 111 -44.64 6.89 1.21
N LYS A 112 -45.01 5.62 1.39
CA LYS A 112 -44.19 4.64 2.12
C LYS A 112 -42.92 4.27 1.35
N CYS A 113 -42.98 4.27 0.02
CA CYS A 113 -41.82 4.06 -0.85
C CYS A 113 -40.83 5.24 -0.78
N VAL A 114 -41.34 6.48 -0.77
CA VAL A 114 -40.52 7.70 -0.63
C VAL A 114 -39.88 7.77 0.75
N GLN A 115 -40.63 7.50 1.83
CA GLN A 115 -40.10 7.41 3.20
C GLN A 115 -38.98 6.37 3.30
N ARG A 116 -39.17 5.20 2.70
CA ARG A 116 -38.16 4.14 2.65
C ARG A 116 -36.88 4.62 1.96
N SER A 117 -37.01 5.22 0.78
CA SER A 117 -35.87 5.75 0.02
C SER A 117 -35.15 6.85 0.80
N LEU A 118 -35.87 7.72 1.51
CA LEU A 118 -35.27 8.75 2.36
C LEU A 118 -34.39 8.15 3.47
N ILE A 119 -34.90 7.14 4.18
CA ILE A 119 -34.15 6.42 5.22
C ILE A 119 -32.88 5.78 4.62
N GLU A 120 -32.98 5.18 3.44
CA GLU A 120 -31.82 4.61 2.73
C GLU A 120 -30.77 5.68 2.40
N GLN A 121 -31.18 6.85 1.91
CA GLN A 121 -30.28 7.96 1.63
C GLN A 121 -29.61 8.50 2.89
N GLU A 122 -30.37 8.71 3.97
CA GLU A 122 -29.84 9.21 5.24
C GLU A 122 -28.82 8.23 5.86
N ASN A 123 -29.10 6.93 5.77
CA ASN A 123 -28.16 5.89 6.19
C ASN A 123 -26.86 5.94 5.38
N GLN A 124 -26.93 6.14 4.06
CA GLN A 124 -25.74 6.26 3.21
C GLN A 124 -24.94 7.54 3.49
N ILE A 125 -25.63 8.66 3.72
CA ILE A 125 -24.99 9.91 4.16
C ILE A 125 -24.26 9.69 5.48
N TRP A 126 -24.89 9.02 6.45
CA TRP A 126 -24.25 8.68 7.72
C TRP A 126 -23.00 7.82 7.52
N LEU A 127 -23.07 6.79 6.67
CA LEU A 127 -21.96 5.90 6.37
C LEU A 127 -20.75 6.68 5.82
N LEU A 128 -20.98 7.54 4.82
CA LEU A 128 -19.91 8.33 4.21
C LEU A 128 -19.39 9.44 5.11
N ARG A 129 -20.24 10.08 5.93
CA ARG A 129 -19.81 11.08 6.92
C ARG A 129 -18.96 10.46 8.03
N ASN A 130 -19.23 9.21 8.40
CA ASN A 130 -18.47 8.48 9.42
C ASN A 130 -17.36 7.59 8.86
N LEU A 131 -16.98 7.78 7.59
CA LEU A 131 -15.94 7.01 6.90
C LEU A 131 -14.62 6.90 7.69
N VAL A 132 -14.24 7.97 8.40
CA VAL A 132 -13.03 8.00 9.20
C VAL A 132 -13.01 6.86 10.23
N TRP A 133 -14.14 6.62 10.90
CA TRP A 133 -14.22 5.70 12.03
C TRP A 133 -14.25 4.23 11.61
N TRP A 134 -15.06 3.89 10.62
CA TRP A 134 -15.26 2.49 10.25
C TRP A 134 -14.28 1.99 9.18
N TYR A 135 -13.77 2.89 8.33
CA TYR A 135 -12.95 2.53 7.16
C TYR A 135 -11.51 3.02 7.21
N LEU A 136 -11.25 4.29 7.53
CA LEU A 136 -9.88 4.84 7.44
C LEU A 136 -9.04 4.56 8.69
N LEU A 137 -9.60 4.75 9.88
CA LEU A 137 -8.86 4.64 11.14
C LEU A 137 -8.29 3.23 11.40
N PRO A 138 -9.05 2.12 11.22
CA PRO A 138 -8.51 0.79 11.52
C PRO A 138 -7.27 0.42 10.64
N PRO A 139 -7.28 0.63 9.31
CA PRO A 139 -6.07 0.48 8.49
C PRO A 139 -4.92 1.39 8.89
N THR A 140 -5.18 2.67 9.24
CA THR A 140 -4.11 3.58 9.70
C THR A 140 -3.36 2.99 10.87
N LEU A 141 -4.06 2.47 11.88
CA LEU A 141 -3.43 1.89 13.07
C LEU A 141 -2.53 0.69 12.70
N SER A 142 -3.01 -0.19 11.82
CA SER A 142 -2.21 -1.33 11.35
C SER A 142 -0.97 -0.90 10.59
N ILE A 143 -1.09 0.07 9.67
CA ILE A 143 0.03 0.55 8.85
C ILE A 143 1.06 1.27 9.72
N MET A 144 0.62 2.12 10.65
CA MET A 144 1.51 2.84 11.56
C MET A 144 2.27 1.89 12.48
N ALA A 145 1.63 0.82 12.98
CA ALA A 145 2.29 -0.19 13.79
C ALA A 145 3.40 -0.93 13.01
N PHE A 146 3.12 -1.29 11.76
CA PHE A 146 4.11 -1.91 10.88
C PHE A 146 5.27 -0.96 10.58
N PHE A 147 4.99 0.29 10.18
CA PHE A 147 6.05 1.29 9.93
C PHE A 147 6.90 1.56 11.17
N ALA A 148 6.27 1.67 12.34
CA ALA A 148 7.01 1.86 13.58
C ALA A 148 7.94 0.68 13.85
N GLN A 149 7.47 -0.56 13.70
CA GLN A 149 8.33 -1.72 13.90
C GLN A 149 9.47 -1.76 12.89
N VAL A 150 9.18 -1.66 11.58
CA VAL A 150 10.21 -1.74 10.54
C VAL A 150 11.26 -0.65 10.69
N ILE A 151 10.86 0.58 10.97
CA ILE A 151 11.78 1.73 11.03
C ILE A 151 12.60 1.74 12.31
N PHE A 152 12.04 1.29 13.44
CA PHE A 152 12.73 1.31 14.73
C PHE A 152 13.34 -0.04 15.14
N THR A 153 13.36 -1.03 14.24
CA THR A 153 14.12 -2.27 14.47
C THR A 153 15.63 -1.97 14.31
N PRO A 154 16.47 -2.31 15.32
CA PRO A 154 17.86 -1.86 15.41
C PRO A 154 18.82 -2.59 14.45
N ASP A 155 18.35 -3.59 13.72
CA ASP A 155 19.19 -4.51 12.96
C ASP A 155 19.97 -3.82 11.83
N ILE A 156 19.50 -2.66 11.33
CA ILE A 156 20.16 -1.92 10.23
C ILE A 156 20.25 -0.43 10.60
N PRO A 157 21.46 0.16 10.77
CA PRO A 157 21.63 1.59 10.96
C PRO A 157 21.28 2.38 9.68
N LEU A 158 20.49 3.45 9.82
CA LEU A 158 20.13 4.36 8.72
C LEU A 158 21.25 5.36 8.41
N VAL A 159 22.11 5.64 9.39
CA VAL A 159 23.27 6.54 9.25
C VAL A 159 24.45 5.95 10.03
N ASP A 160 25.64 5.96 9.42
CA ASP A 160 26.92 5.49 10.00
C ASP A 160 27.34 6.19 11.31
N ALA A 161 26.64 7.25 11.71
CA ALA A 161 26.98 8.08 12.86
C ALA A 161 26.50 7.52 14.21
N GLY A 162 25.62 6.51 14.22
CA GLY A 162 25.12 5.85 15.43
C GLY A 162 24.39 6.78 16.43
N GLY A 163 23.84 6.20 17.48
CA GLY A 163 23.25 6.93 18.61
C GLY A 163 22.08 7.86 18.24
N TRP A 164 22.12 9.12 18.71
CA TRP A 164 21.03 10.09 18.52
C TRP A 164 20.77 10.51 17.07
N SER A 165 21.81 10.49 16.23
CA SER A 165 21.70 10.88 14.82
C SER A 165 20.90 9.85 14.01
N ASP A 166 21.16 8.56 14.24
CA ASP A 166 20.40 7.44 13.67
C ASP A 166 18.93 7.48 14.14
N PHE A 167 18.70 7.72 15.42
CA PHE A 167 17.34 7.88 15.96
C PHE A 167 16.57 9.04 15.30
N LEU A 168 17.21 10.20 15.13
CA LEU A 168 16.59 11.35 14.47
C LEU A 168 16.26 11.04 13.00
N ALA A 169 17.16 10.35 12.29
CA ALA A 169 16.93 9.93 10.90
C ALA A 169 15.72 8.98 10.81
N ARG A 170 15.64 7.96 11.67
CA ARG A 170 14.46 7.06 11.78
C ARG A 170 13.17 7.83 12.04
N LEU A 171 13.21 8.79 12.96
CA LEU A 171 12.04 9.62 13.28
C LEU A 171 11.59 10.44 12.05
N ILE A 172 12.52 11.06 11.32
CA ILE A 172 12.21 11.82 10.11
C ILE A 172 11.57 10.92 9.05
N VAL A 173 12.13 9.73 8.81
CA VAL A 173 11.57 8.76 7.86
C VAL A 173 10.16 8.33 8.29
N PHE A 174 9.97 7.97 9.56
CA PHE A 174 8.66 7.60 10.11
C PHE A 174 7.62 8.71 9.94
N LEU A 175 7.97 9.95 10.28
CA LEU A 175 7.08 11.09 10.14
C LEU A 175 6.76 11.38 8.67
N SER A 176 7.73 11.24 7.75
CA SER A 176 7.50 11.44 6.32
C SER A 176 6.53 10.41 5.73
N MET A 177 6.68 9.14 6.11
CA MET A 177 5.77 8.05 5.68
C MET A 177 4.38 8.21 6.31
N SER A 178 4.32 8.61 7.58
CA SER A 178 3.05 8.90 8.25
C SER A 178 2.30 10.05 7.58
N LEU A 179 3.02 11.13 7.21
CA LEU A 179 2.45 12.26 6.49
C LEU A 179 1.88 11.83 5.13
N LEU A 180 2.61 11.00 4.38
CA LEU A 180 2.13 10.48 3.10
C LEU A 180 0.81 9.72 3.25
N VAL A 181 0.71 8.81 4.23
CA VAL A 181 -0.53 8.06 4.51
C VAL A 181 -1.68 9.01 4.86
N ILE A 182 -1.43 9.99 5.73
CA ILE A 182 -2.43 11.00 6.13
C ILE A 182 -2.92 11.78 4.91
N VAL A 183 -2.02 12.21 4.01
CA VAL A 183 -2.39 12.96 2.79
C VAL A 183 -3.27 12.11 1.87
N ILE A 184 -2.91 10.85 1.65
CA ILE A 184 -3.73 9.92 0.85
C ILE A 184 -5.11 9.74 1.49
N TYR A 185 -5.17 9.55 2.80
CA TYR A 185 -6.42 9.29 3.51
C TYR A 185 -7.31 10.53 3.56
N TYR A 186 -6.72 11.71 3.70
CA TYR A 186 -7.41 12.99 3.61
C TYR A 186 -8.01 13.18 2.21
N PHE A 187 -7.28 12.84 1.16
CA PHE A 187 -7.80 12.89 -0.21
C PHE A 187 -9.00 11.94 -0.42
N VAL A 188 -8.91 10.70 0.08
CA VAL A 188 -10.03 9.73 0.06
C VAL A 188 -11.24 10.28 0.82
N TYR A 189 -11.02 10.88 1.99
CA TYR A 189 -12.08 11.52 2.76
C TYR A 189 -12.75 12.64 1.98
N LEU A 190 -11.97 13.52 1.34
CA LEU A 190 -12.51 14.63 0.53
C LEU A 190 -13.38 14.15 -0.63
N ILE A 191 -12.95 13.12 -1.38
CA ILE A 191 -13.74 12.55 -2.47
C ILE A 191 -15.10 12.05 -1.95
N ASN A 192 -15.09 11.34 -0.83
CA ASN A 192 -16.32 10.81 -0.24
C ASN A 192 -17.25 11.91 0.28
N GLN A 193 -16.71 12.95 0.93
CA GLN A 193 -17.52 14.10 1.36
C GLN A 193 -18.03 14.92 0.19
N GLN A 194 -17.26 15.03 -0.88
CA GLN A 194 -17.71 15.69 -2.10
C GLN A 194 -18.87 14.93 -2.74
N ALA A 195 -18.84 13.59 -2.74
CA ALA A 195 -19.97 12.77 -3.16
C ALA A 195 -21.22 12.99 -2.28
N VAL A 196 -21.06 13.09 -0.95
CA VAL A 196 -22.18 13.42 -0.05
C VAL A 196 -22.82 14.75 -0.45
N LYS A 197 -22.01 15.81 -0.58
CA LYS A 197 -22.50 17.16 -0.89
C LYS A 197 -23.12 17.30 -2.28
N THR A 198 -22.54 16.62 -3.28
CA THR A 198 -22.93 16.80 -4.69
C THR A 198 -24.00 15.84 -5.18
N GLN A 199 -24.12 14.66 -4.56
CA GLN A 199 -25.02 13.60 -5.04
C GLN A 199 -26.10 13.24 -4.03
N LEU A 200 -25.73 13.09 -2.75
CA LEU A 200 -26.66 12.54 -1.75
C LEU A 200 -27.51 13.62 -1.08
N GLU A 201 -26.94 14.77 -0.73
CA GLU A 201 -27.67 15.87 -0.09
C GLU A 201 -28.78 16.47 -0.98
N PRO A 202 -28.54 16.77 -2.27
CA PRO A 202 -29.61 17.29 -3.14
C PRO A 202 -30.78 16.30 -3.26
N ARG A 203 -30.48 15.00 -3.44
CA ARG A 203 -31.50 13.95 -3.51
C ARG A 203 -32.28 13.79 -2.22
N ARG A 204 -31.63 13.94 -1.06
CA ARG A 204 -32.33 13.95 0.23
C ARG A 204 -33.35 15.09 0.30
N LEU A 205 -32.99 16.28 -0.17
CA LEU A 205 -33.90 17.43 -0.21
C LEU A 205 -35.07 17.20 -1.17
N GLU A 206 -34.81 16.68 -2.37
CA GLU A 206 -35.85 16.31 -3.35
C GLU A 206 -36.84 15.29 -2.76
N LEU A 207 -36.35 14.26 -2.05
CA LEU A 207 -37.20 13.26 -1.40
C LEU A 207 -38.02 13.84 -0.25
N LEU A 208 -37.48 14.78 0.53
CA LEU A 208 -38.21 15.48 1.59
C LEU A 208 -39.31 16.38 1.02
N GLU A 209 -39.04 17.06 -0.09
CA GLU A 209 -40.02 17.90 -0.78
C GLU A 209 -41.15 17.05 -1.39
N LEU A 210 -40.80 15.93 -2.05
CA LEU A 210 -41.76 14.98 -2.57
C LEU A 210 -42.63 14.39 -1.45
N LEU A 211 -42.03 13.99 -0.33
CA LEU A 211 -42.75 13.50 0.84
C LEU A 211 -43.78 14.53 1.32
N LYS A 212 -43.36 15.78 1.48
CA LYS A 212 -44.23 16.87 1.95
C LYS A 212 -45.40 17.11 0.98
N SER A 213 -45.14 17.09 -0.33
CA SER A 213 -46.19 17.27 -1.34
C SER A 213 -47.26 16.17 -1.28
N LEU A 214 -46.84 14.91 -1.05
CA LEU A 214 -47.74 13.77 -0.96
C LEU A 214 -48.54 13.78 0.37
N GLU A 215 -47.95 14.24 1.47
CA GLU A 215 -48.66 14.43 2.74
C GLU A 215 -49.70 15.55 2.67
N ASP A 216 -49.38 16.68 2.02
CA ASP A 216 -50.31 17.80 1.83
C ASP A 216 -51.52 17.41 0.96
N GLU A 217 -51.31 16.59 -0.07
CA GLU A 217 -52.38 16.06 -0.93
C GLU A 217 -53.29 15.08 -0.17
N SER A 218 -52.70 14.18 0.64
CA SER A 218 -53.46 13.28 1.51
C SER A 218 -54.33 14.02 2.52
N ASN A 219 -53.97 15.26 2.86
CA ASN A 219 -54.69 16.13 3.80
C ASN A 219 -55.68 17.10 3.09
N GLY A 220 -55.88 16.97 1.77
CA GLY A 220 -56.89 17.72 1.01
C GLY A 220 -56.44 19.06 0.43
N GLY A 221 -55.14 19.38 0.44
CA GLY A 221 -54.60 20.56 -0.23
C GLY A 221 -54.35 20.30 -1.72
N ILE A 222 -55.25 20.75 -2.60
CA ILE A 222 -55.08 20.61 -4.05
C ILE A 222 -54.07 21.67 -4.53
N ASN A 223 -52.80 21.31 -4.66
CA ASN A 223 -51.80 22.05 -5.44
C ASN A 223 -51.17 21.08 -6.43
N GLY A 224 -51.69 21.07 -7.66
CA GLY A 224 -51.36 20.11 -8.73
C GLY A 224 -50.04 20.37 -9.46
N GLU A 225 -48.98 20.75 -8.75
CA GLU A 225 -47.62 20.79 -9.27
C GLU A 225 -46.73 19.92 -8.38
N TYR A 226 -46.56 18.66 -8.77
CA TYR A 226 -45.45 17.88 -8.25
C TYR A 226 -44.17 18.49 -8.82
N PRO A 227 -43.11 18.70 -8.02
CA PRO A 227 -41.81 18.94 -8.58
C PRO A 227 -41.51 17.74 -9.49
N LEU A 228 -41.60 17.95 -10.81
CA LEU A 228 -41.10 16.98 -11.77
C LEU A 228 -39.68 16.69 -11.30
N LEU A 229 -39.34 15.41 -11.17
CA LEU A 229 -37.96 14.95 -11.05
C LEU A 229 -37.23 15.33 -12.35
N THR A 230 -37.12 16.62 -12.68
CA THR A 230 -36.30 17.15 -13.77
C THR A 230 -34.86 17.00 -13.32
N GLY A 231 -34.34 15.80 -13.44
CA GLY A 231 -32.92 15.53 -13.37
C GLY A 231 -32.34 15.25 -14.76
N PRO A 232 -32.32 16.19 -15.74
CA PRO A 232 -31.39 16.04 -16.86
C PRO A 232 -29.94 16.21 -16.41
N ASN A 233 -29.71 16.71 -15.19
CA ASN A 233 -28.40 16.64 -14.55
C ASN A 233 -28.29 15.35 -13.74
N SER A 234 -28.38 14.21 -14.42
CA SER A 234 -27.49 13.12 -14.05
C SER A 234 -26.08 13.72 -14.12
N PHE A 235 -25.57 14.24 -13.00
CA PHE A 235 -24.14 14.49 -12.85
C PHE A 235 -23.49 13.12 -12.86
N THR A 236 -23.38 12.55 -14.06
CA THR A 236 -22.55 11.41 -14.37
C THR A 236 -21.13 11.90 -14.15
N VAL A 237 -20.67 11.89 -12.90
CA VAL A 237 -19.24 11.70 -12.69
C VAL A 237 -18.97 10.36 -13.34
N SER A 238 -18.37 10.39 -14.54
CA SER A 238 -18.15 9.18 -15.31
C SER A 238 -17.51 8.14 -14.36
N PRO A 239 -18.00 6.89 -14.32
CA PRO A 239 -17.39 5.84 -13.51
C PRO A 239 -15.87 5.76 -13.73
N ARG A 240 -15.42 6.16 -14.92
CA ARG A 240 -14.01 6.31 -15.32
C ARG A 240 -13.22 7.34 -14.51
N ARG A 241 -13.80 8.49 -14.10
CA ARG A 241 -13.10 9.51 -13.30
C ARG A 241 -12.94 9.10 -11.83
N SER A 242 -13.95 8.47 -11.24
CA SER A 242 -13.85 7.93 -9.87
C SER A 242 -12.94 6.70 -9.83
N PHE A 243 -13.04 5.81 -10.82
CA PHE A 243 -12.11 4.69 -10.96
C PHE A 243 -10.68 5.15 -11.19
N ALA A 244 -10.45 6.15 -12.06
CA ALA A 244 -9.10 6.69 -12.31
C ALA A 244 -8.51 7.35 -11.07
N SER A 245 -9.30 7.99 -10.20
CA SER A 245 -8.80 8.60 -8.97
C SER A 245 -8.48 7.56 -7.89
N TYR A 246 -9.30 6.51 -7.74
CA TYR A 246 -8.96 5.38 -6.89
C TYR A 246 -7.79 4.54 -7.43
N LEU A 247 -7.70 4.39 -8.75
CA LEU A 247 -6.57 3.74 -9.42
C LEU A 247 -5.29 4.55 -9.26
N LEU A 248 -5.36 5.88 -9.37
CA LEU A 248 -4.20 6.76 -9.14
C LEU A 248 -3.74 6.68 -7.68
N ALA A 249 -4.68 6.71 -6.72
CA ALA A 249 -4.34 6.53 -5.31
C ALA A 249 -3.74 5.13 -5.05
N ALA A 250 -4.31 4.07 -5.63
CA ALA A 250 -3.78 2.72 -5.55
C ALA A 250 -2.40 2.60 -6.20
N ILE A 251 -2.16 3.24 -7.36
CA ILE A 251 -0.86 3.30 -8.02
C ILE A 251 0.15 4.06 -7.17
N ILE A 252 -0.22 5.20 -6.56
CA ILE A 252 0.67 5.94 -5.66
C ILE A 252 1.01 5.11 -4.41
N THR A 253 0.02 4.37 -3.88
CA THR A 253 0.23 3.48 -2.73
C THR A 253 1.09 2.28 -3.13
N LEU A 254 0.87 1.70 -4.31
CA LEU A 254 1.68 0.62 -4.88
C LEU A 254 3.08 1.09 -5.28
N LEU A 255 3.27 2.34 -5.70
CA LEU A 255 4.58 2.93 -5.97
C LEU A 255 5.30 3.29 -4.69
N GLY A 256 4.57 3.72 -3.65
CA GLY A 256 5.12 3.90 -2.31
C GLY A 256 5.52 2.55 -1.70
N MET A 257 4.68 1.53 -1.84
CA MET A 257 4.93 0.17 -1.35
C MET A 257 5.98 -0.55 -2.21
N SER A 258 6.02 -0.31 -3.52
CA SER A 258 7.08 -0.75 -4.43
C SER A 258 8.36 0.04 -4.19
N GLY A 259 8.31 1.29 -3.73
CA GLY A 259 9.48 2.05 -3.31
C GLY A 259 10.02 1.54 -1.98
N ILE A 260 9.14 1.18 -1.05
CA ILE A 260 9.50 0.51 0.21
C ILE A 260 10.03 -0.90 -0.06
N LEU A 261 9.40 -1.67 -0.97
CA LEU A 261 9.88 -2.98 -1.39
C LEU A 261 11.14 -2.86 -2.23
N TYR A 262 11.31 -1.83 -3.06
CA TYR A 262 12.54 -1.58 -3.82
C TYR A 262 13.66 -1.16 -2.89
N VAL A 263 13.40 -0.29 -1.91
CA VAL A 263 14.36 0.02 -0.86
C VAL A 263 14.63 -1.22 -0.02
N ALA A 264 13.63 -2.02 0.32
CA ALA A 264 13.81 -3.28 1.05
C ALA A 264 14.53 -4.35 0.23
N TYR A 265 14.34 -4.40 -1.10
CA TYR A 265 14.93 -5.37 -2.03
C TYR A 265 16.31 -4.92 -2.52
N HIS A 266 16.59 -3.62 -2.60
CA HIS A 266 17.97 -3.09 -2.76
C HIS A 266 18.71 -3.10 -1.42
N LEU A 267 18.01 -2.98 -0.29
CA LEU A 267 18.56 -3.35 1.00
C LEU A 267 18.77 -4.86 1.03
N ASP A 268 17.90 -5.70 0.47
CA ASP A 268 18.08 -7.16 0.39
C ASP A 268 19.18 -7.56 -0.61
N ASP A 269 19.41 -6.81 -1.69
CA ASP A 269 20.54 -7.01 -2.62
C ASP A 269 21.86 -6.50 -1.99
N MET A 270 21.75 -5.54 -1.05
CA MET A 270 22.84 -5.12 -0.17
C MET A 270 23.07 -6.12 0.99
N ILE A 271 22.01 -6.76 1.50
CA ILE A 271 22.00 -7.66 2.67
C ILE A 271 22.25 -9.11 2.28
N LEU A 272 21.82 -9.60 1.11
CA LEU A 272 22.15 -10.94 0.61
C LEU A 272 23.62 -11.06 0.20
N HIS A 273 24.34 -9.94 0.06
CA HIS A 273 25.80 -9.94 0.02
C HIS A 273 26.47 -9.90 1.41
N GLU A 274 25.69 -9.73 2.47
CA GLU A 274 26.13 -9.55 3.86
C GLU A 274 25.61 -10.64 4.82
N ILE A 275 24.82 -11.62 4.34
CA ILE A 275 24.57 -12.86 5.08
C ILE A 275 25.72 -13.85 4.85
N ASN A 276 26.84 -13.60 5.54
CA ASN A 276 27.66 -14.68 6.07
C ASN A 276 28.31 -14.16 7.35
N GLU A 277 28.17 -14.95 8.42
CA GLU A 277 28.55 -14.70 9.81
C GLU A 277 29.72 -13.71 9.97
N GLU A 278 29.54 -12.71 10.84
CA GLU A 278 30.36 -11.49 10.98
C GLU A 278 31.83 -11.78 11.32
N TYR A 279 32.62 -12.22 10.33
CA TYR A 279 34.06 -12.40 10.48
C TYR A 279 34.73 -11.02 10.66
N PRO A 280 35.66 -10.87 11.61
CA PRO A 280 36.42 -9.65 11.79
C PRO A 280 37.05 -9.19 10.47
N LYS A 281 36.66 -8.01 10.00
CA LYS A 281 37.17 -7.46 8.74
C LYS A 281 38.53 -6.78 8.92
N LEU A 282 39.57 -7.61 9.05
CA LEU A 282 40.93 -7.20 9.37
C LEU A 282 41.93 -7.74 8.33
N SER A 283 43.06 -7.06 8.15
CA SER A 283 44.16 -7.54 7.30
C SER A 283 45.52 -7.21 7.93
N PRO A 284 46.51 -8.11 7.83
CA PRO A 284 47.91 -7.80 8.19
C PRO A 284 48.63 -6.98 7.11
N PHE A 285 48.05 -6.82 5.92
CA PHE A 285 48.70 -6.20 4.76
C PHE A 285 48.14 -4.81 4.47
N ALA A 286 49.01 -3.83 4.20
CA ALA A 286 48.59 -2.49 3.78
C ALA A 286 48.15 -2.43 2.31
N ALA A 287 48.63 -3.37 1.49
CA ALA A 287 48.27 -3.53 0.08
C ALA A 287 48.60 -4.95 -0.38
N VAL A 288 47.93 -5.40 -1.45
CA VAL A 288 48.17 -6.67 -2.12
C VAL A 288 48.30 -6.40 -3.62
N ARG A 289 49.15 -7.16 -4.30
CA ARG A 289 49.23 -7.22 -5.77
C ARG A 289 49.54 -8.66 -6.19
N TRP A 290 49.18 -8.99 -7.42
CA TRP A 290 49.28 -10.35 -7.93
C TRP A 290 50.35 -10.46 -9.02
N GLU A 291 51.19 -11.47 -8.90
CA GLU A 291 52.04 -11.98 -9.98
C GLU A 291 51.53 -13.38 -10.32
N GLU A 292 50.73 -13.49 -11.38
CA GLU A 292 49.95 -14.69 -11.70
C GLU A 292 49.08 -15.11 -10.49
N ASP A 293 49.30 -16.31 -9.95
CA ASP A 293 48.57 -16.83 -8.78
C ASP A 293 49.31 -16.59 -7.45
N GLN A 294 50.44 -15.86 -7.48
CA GLN A 294 51.23 -15.59 -6.29
C GLN A 294 50.95 -14.19 -5.71
N PRO A 295 50.48 -14.09 -4.45
CA PRO A 295 50.23 -12.81 -3.80
C PRO A 295 51.53 -12.19 -3.31
N GLU A 296 51.78 -10.95 -3.75
CA GLU A 296 52.74 -10.06 -3.12
C GLU A 296 52.01 -9.11 -2.19
N VAL A 297 52.48 -9.04 -0.95
CA VAL A 297 51.84 -8.30 0.13
C VAL A 297 52.76 -7.21 0.64
N LYS A 298 52.17 -6.07 0.97
CA LYS A 298 52.89 -4.95 1.58
C LYS A 298 52.71 -5.00 3.09
N VAL A 299 53.79 -5.26 3.82
CA VAL A 299 53.83 -5.19 5.27
C VAL A 299 54.68 -3.97 5.65
N ASP A 300 54.11 -3.10 6.48
CA ASP A 300 54.65 -1.77 6.78
C ASP A 300 54.90 -0.92 5.52
N LYS A 301 56.16 -0.85 5.06
CA LYS A 301 56.58 -0.04 3.91
C LYS A 301 57.22 -0.84 2.78
N GLU A 302 57.36 -2.15 2.95
CA GLU A 302 58.08 -3.03 2.04
C GLU A 302 57.14 -4.07 1.42
N TRP A 303 57.46 -4.47 0.18
CA TRP A 303 56.74 -5.50 -0.54
C TRP A 303 57.46 -6.83 -0.40
N TYR A 304 56.69 -7.87 -0.11
CA TYR A 304 57.21 -9.22 -0.04
C TYR A 304 56.32 -10.19 -0.80
N ARG A 305 56.91 -11.27 -1.30
CA ARG A 305 56.16 -12.44 -1.74
C ARG A 305 55.70 -13.21 -0.50
N LEU A 306 54.40 -13.49 -0.41
CA LEU A 306 53.85 -14.21 0.73
C LEU A 306 54.13 -15.71 0.59
N ILE A 307 54.77 -16.31 1.59
CA ILE A 307 55.04 -17.75 1.62
C ILE A 307 54.03 -18.48 2.51
N SER A 308 53.72 -17.94 3.70
CA SER A 308 52.71 -18.53 4.59
C SER A 308 52.14 -17.53 5.59
N ILE A 309 50.95 -17.85 6.10
CA ILE A 309 50.27 -17.18 7.22
C ILE A 309 49.97 -18.23 8.29
N ASN A 310 50.48 -18.05 9.52
CA ASN A 310 50.29 -19.01 10.62
C ASN A 310 50.56 -20.47 10.22
N ASP A 311 51.68 -20.69 9.54
CA ASP A 311 52.12 -21.98 9.01
C ASP A 311 51.28 -22.57 7.85
N ILE A 312 50.27 -21.85 7.36
CA ILE A 312 49.46 -22.23 6.20
C ILE A 312 50.11 -21.66 4.93
N PRO A 313 50.52 -22.49 3.96
CA PRO A 313 51.11 -22.03 2.71
C PRO A 313 50.18 -21.07 1.95
N SER A 314 50.73 -20.00 1.39
CA SER A 314 49.96 -19.04 0.58
C SER A 314 49.30 -19.70 -0.63
N GLU A 315 49.98 -20.65 -1.26
CA GLU A 315 49.47 -21.45 -2.37
C GLU A 315 48.21 -22.25 -1.98
N GLU A 316 48.16 -22.79 -0.77
CA GLU A 316 47.00 -23.53 -0.27
C GLU A 316 45.81 -22.59 -0.02
N ILE A 317 46.07 -21.40 0.53
CA ILE A 317 45.05 -20.37 0.75
C ILE A 317 44.49 -19.87 -0.59
N VAL A 318 45.36 -19.65 -1.59
CA VAL A 318 44.97 -19.23 -2.94
C VAL A 318 44.16 -20.32 -3.63
N THR A 319 44.62 -21.57 -3.60
CA THR A 319 43.92 -22.71 -4.21
C THR A 319 42.53 -22.86 -3.61
N TYR A 320 42.42 -22.83 -2.27
CA TYR A 320 41.12 -22.88 -1.61
C TYR A 320 40.21 -21.71 -1.98
N SER A 321 40.77 -20.50 -2.12
CA SER A 321 40.02 -19.32 -2.56
C SER A 321 39.51 -19.48 -4.00
N GLN A 322 40.34 -19.99 -4.91
CA GLN A 322 39.98 -20.26 -6.30
C GLN A 322 38.86 -21.30 -6.41
N GLU A 323 38.98 -22.42 -5.69
CA GLU A 323 37.97 -23.48 -5.68
C GLU A 323 36.64 -23.02 -5.08
N THR A 324 36.70 -22.17 -4.04
CA THR A 324 35.49 -21.73 -3.30
C THR A 324 34.77 -20.57 -3.97
N PHE A 325 35.51 -19.61 -4.55
CA PHE A 325 34.96 -18.31 -4.95
C PHE A 325 35.08 -18.00 -6.44
N GLY A 326 35.65 -18.90 -7.25
CA GLY A 326 35.75 -18.73 -8.71
C GLY A 326 36.40 -17.40 -9.07
N ASP A 327 35.80 -16.62 -9.98
CA ASP A 327 36.36 -15.35 -10.48
C ASP A 327 36.57 -14.27 -9.38
N LEU A 328 36.00 -14.44 -8.19
CA LEU A 328 36.16 -13.49 -7.07
C LEU A 328 37.30 -13.87 -6.10
N TRP A 329 38.09 -14.90 -6.41
CA TRP A 329 39.08 -15.47 -5.48
C TRP A 329 40.13 -14.46 -5.02
N GLN A 330 40.61 -13.58 -5.90
CA GLN A 330 41.59 -12.53 -5.56
C GLN A 330 40.97 -11.53 -4.59
N LYS A 331 39.74 -11.10 -4.88
CA LYS A 331 38.99 -10.16 -4.04
C LYS A 331 38.73 -10.72 -2.65
N ARG A 332 38.39 -12.01 -2.54
CA ARG A 332 38.16 -12.67 -1.24
C ARG A 332 39.45 -12.81 -0.44
N PHE A 333 40.56 -13.13 -1.10
CA PHE A 333 41.88 -13.13 -0.46
C PHE A 333 42.27 -11.74 0.08
N GLU A 334 42.02 -10.70 -0.71
CA GLU A 334 42.36 -9.31 -0.39
C GLU A 334 41.50 -8.70 0.72
N GLU A 335 40.18 -8.85 0.61
CA GLU A 335 39.23 -8.11 1.44
C GLU A 335 38.65 -8.93 2.59
N ASP A 336 38.67 -10.26 2.49
CA ASP A 336 37.99 -11.19 3.39
C ASP A 336 38.92 -12.31 3.91
N LEU A 337 40.20 -11.98 4.12
CA LEU A 337 41.23 -12.94 4.57
C LEU A 337 40.84 -13.71 5.84
N VAL A 338 40.22 -13.06 6.82
CA VAL A 338 39.79 -13.73 8.07
C VAL A 338 38.73 -14.79 7.79
N GLU A 339 37.75 -14.47 6.95
CA GLU A 339 36.71 -15.41 6.55
C GLU A 339 37.30 -16.60 5.78
N LEU A 340 38.21 -16.31 4.84
CA LEU A 340 38.90 -17.32 4.05
C LEU A 340 39.64 -18.33 4.96
N LEU A 341 40.44 -17.82 5.89
CA LEU A 341 41.20 -18.63 6.83
C LEU A 341 40.29 -19.39 7.82
N THR A 342 39.23 -18.76 8.33
CA THR A 342 38.29 -19.44 9.23
C THR A 342 37.54 -20.57 8.53
N ARG A 343 37.14 -20.39 7.27
CA ARG A 343 36.51 -21.47 6.47
C ARG A 343 37.46 -22.63 6.17
N MET A 344 38.76 -22.36 6.08
CA MET A 344 39.80 -23.40 6.01
C MET A 344 40.02 -24.11 7.37
N GLY A 345 39.32 -23.72 8.44
CA GLY A 345 39.48 -24.28 9.78
C GLY A 345 40.61 -23.63 10.58
N HIS A 346 41.13 -22.50 10.13
CA HIS A 346 42.28 -21.81 10.71
C HIS A 346 41.97 -20.35 11.07
N GLU A 347 41.05 -20.13 12.01
CA GLU A 347 40.68 -18.79 12.44
C GLU A 347 41.90 -17.99 12.95
N PRO A 348 42.24 -16.86 12.32
CA PRO A 348 43.39 -16.06 12.74
C PRO A 348 43.05 -15.21 13.97
N GLY A 349 44.00 -15.08 14.90
CA GLY A 349 43.91 -14.13 16.00
C GLY A 349 44.15 -12.68 15.57
N ASN A 350 44.23 -11.76 16.54
CA ASN A 350 44.54 -10.34 16.28
C ASN A 350 45.94 -10.11 15.69
N ASN A 351 46.83 -11.09 15.83
CA ASN A 351 48.19 -11.07 15.30
C ASN A 351 48.46 -12.39 14.56
N VAL A 352 49.26 -12.31 13.50
CA VAL A 352 49.65 -13.46 12.69
C VAL A 352 51.17 -13.52 12.53
N THR A 353 51.67 -14.73 12.31
CA THR A 353 53.06 -14.93 11.87
C THR A 353 53.08 -15.07 10.36
N LEU A 354 53.87 -14.24 9.69
CA LEU A 354 54.05 -14.31 8.24
C LEU A 354 55.44 -14.84 7.92
N VAL A 355 55.51 -15.80 7.00
CA VAL A 355 56.76 -16.12 6.31
C VAL A 355 56.71 -15.43 4.96
N VAL A 356 57.71 -14.62 4.68
CA VAL A 356 57.76 -13.78 3.49
C VAL A 356 59.11 -13.88 2.80
N GLU A 357 59.14 -13.69 1.50
CA GLU A 357 60.36 -13.67 0.69
C GLU A 357 60.54 -12.30 0.04
N SER A 358 61.74 -11.72 0.18
CA SER A 358 62.09 -10.46 -0.47
C SER A 358 62.20 -10.67 -1.99
N PRO A 359 61.44 -9.93 -2.83
CA PRO A 359 61.55 -10.03 -4.29
C PRO A 359 62.91 -9.59 -4.83
N ARG A 360 63.69 -8.84 -4.05
CA ARG A 360 65.01 -8.31 -4.46
C ARG A 360 66.18 -9.24 -4.13
N THR A 361 66.11 -9.90 -2.98
CA THR A 361 67.22 -10.69 -2.43
C THR A 361 66.91 -12.18 -2.39
N SER A 362 65.65 -12.58 -2.64
CA SER A 362 65.14 -13.95 -2.47
C SER A 362 65.41 -14.52 -1.07
N GLU A 363 65.60 -13.64 -0.09
CA GLU A 363 65.81 -14.02 1.30
C GLU A 363 64.46 -14.21 1.99
N LYS A 364 64.32 -15.34 2.69
CA LYS A 364 63.13 -15.64 3.49
C LYS A 364 63.27 -15.03 4.87
N GLN A 365 62.24 -14.33 5.30
CA GLN A 365 62.14 -13.72 6.62
C GLN A 365 60.87 -14.18 7.32
N VAL A 366 60.96 -14.33 8.64
CA VAL A 366 59.81 -14.60 9.50
C VAL A 366 59.44 -13.32 10.23
N LEU A 367 58.25 -12.79 9.95
CA LEU A 367 57.67 -11.64 10.62
C LEU A 367 56.69 -12.15 11.68
N LYS A 368 57.05 -11.99 12.96
CA LYS A 368 56.22 -12.43 14.09
C LYS A 368 55.32 -11.30 14.56
N ASP A 369 54.18 -11.68 15.12
CA ASP A 369 53.22 -10.78 15.79
C ASP A 369 52.71 -9.63 14.90
N VAL A 370 52.57 -9.88 13.59
CA VAL A 370 52.06 -8.88 12.63
C VAL A 370 50.59 -8.60 12.94
N LEU A 371 50.28 -7.34 13.22
CA LEU A 371 48.96 -6.93 13.67
C LEU A 371 47.95 -6.93 12.51
N MET A 372 46.79 -7.54 12.73
CA MET A 372 45.66 -7.47 11.82
C MET A 372 44.83 -6.21 12.13
N THR A 373 44.70 -5.29 11.15
CA THR A 373 44.00 -4.01 11.38
C THR A 373 42.89 -3.76 10.37
N ARG A 374 41.88 -2.98 10.79
CA ARG A 374 40.80 -2.50 9.91
C ARG A 374 41.32 -1.47 8.90
N GLU A 375 42.33 -0.70 9.27
CA GLU A 375 42.94 0.34 8.42
C GLU A 375 43.61 -0.27 7.19
N ASN A 376 44.41 -1.32 7.41
CA ASN A 376 45.03 -2.13 6.35
C ASN A 376 43.98 -2.68 5.36
N ARG A 377 42.91 -3.29 5.88
CA ARG A 377 41.81 -3.81 5.06
C ARG A 377 41.12 -2.71 4.24
N ARG A 378 40.89 -1.54 4.85
CA ARG A 378 40.31 -0.39 4.15
C ARG A 378 41.22 0.12 3.04
N ALA A 379 42.54 0.14 3.26
CA ALA A 379 43.50 0.56 2.25
C ALA A 379 43.51 -0.36 1.02
N ILE A 380 43.43 -1.68 1.23
CA ILE A 380 43.31 -2.68 0.15
C ILE A 380 42.03 -2.44 -0.66
N ARG A 381 40.86 -2.41 0.00
CA ARG A 381 39.56 -2.20 -0.66
C ARG A 381 39.51 -0.91 -1.47
N ASN A 382 40.02 0.20 -0.92
CA ASN A 382 40.07 1.48 -1.63
C ASN A 382 40.95 1.42 -2.89
N THR A 383 42.04 0.64 -2.84
CA THR A 383 42.95 0.46 -3.96
C THR A 383 42.31 -0.39 -5.06
N ALA A 384 41.63 -1.50 -4.70
CA ALA A 384 40.90 -2.35 -5.63
C ALA A 384 39.78 -1.56 -6.34
N GLN A 385 38.97 -0.80 -5.60
CA GLN A 385 37.91 0.05 -6.16
C GLN A 385 38.46 1.11 -7.13
N ALA A 386 39.61 1.73 -6.80
CA ALA A 386 40.25 2.71 -7.67
C ALA A 386 40.85 2.09 -8.95
N GLN A 387 41.14 0.78 -8.95
CA GLN A 387 41.57 0.04 -10.14
C GLN A 387 40.38 -0.35 -11.02
N GLU A 388 39.29 -0.84 -10.43
CA GLU A 388 38.03 -1.13 -11.13
C GLU A 388 37.49 0.10 -11.88
N GLN A 389 37.56 1.29 -11.28
CA GLN A 389 37.13 2.55 -11.91
C GLN A 389 38.04 3.05 -13.05
N LYS A 390 39.25 2.50 -13.19
CA LYS A 390 40.21 2.86 -14.25
C LYS A 390 40.19 1.90 -15.44
N LEU A 391 39.43 0.81 -15.35
CA LEU A 391 39.17 -0.05 -16.50
C LEU A 391 38.14 0.65 -17.43
N PRO A 392 38.43 0.78 -18.74
CA PRO A 392 37.61 1.53 -19.69
C PRO A 392 36.26 0.88 -20.01
#